data_AF-A0A3D5NPX1-F1
#
_entry.id   AF-A0A3D5NPX1-F1
#
_cell.length_a   1.000
_cell.length_b   1.000
_cell.length_c   1.000
_cell.angle_alpha   90.00
_cell.angle_beta   90.00
_cell.angle_gamma   90.00
#
_symmetry.space_group_name_H-M   'P 1'
#
loop_
_entity.id
_entity.type
_entity.pdbx_description
1 polymer ?
#
loop_
_entity_poly.entity_id
_entity_poly.type
_entity_poly.pdbx_seq_one_letter_code
_entity_poly.pdbx_strand_id
1 'polypeptide(L)'
;GAFGKIVTSFVNDLIMPLIGAIFSVPDFSELSITINEAPIMIGLFIQSVIDFLIVAMAVFLMIRVLTKLKKKEEKKPEVIPAPSKEEVLLAEIRDILKETKN
;
A
#
# COMPACT_ATOMS: atom_id res chain seq x y z
N GLY A 1 -7.45 -15.44 0.08
CA GLY A 1 -6.87 -15.02 1.37
C GLY A 1 -7.66 -13.88 1.97
N ALA A 2 -7.67 -13.71 3.29
CA ALA A 2 -8.43 -12.66 3.98
C ALA A 2 -8.06 -11.24 3.54
N PHE A 3 -6.77 -10.98 3.29
CA PHE A 3 -6.27 -9.68 2.81
C PHE A 3 -6.97 -9.22 1.51
N GLY A 4 -7.08 -10.10 0.52
CA GLY A 4 -7.76 -9.78 -0.74
C GLY A 4 -9.23 -9.43 -0.57
N LYS A 5 -9.93 -10.05 0.39
CA LYS A 5 -11.33 -9.72 0.69
C LYS A 5 -11.48 -8.31 1.27
N ILE A 6 -10.58 -7.92 2.18
CA ILE A 6 -10.58 -6.58 2.79
C ILE A 6 -10.33 -5.52 1.72
N VAL A 7 -9.34 -5.75 0.85
CA VAL A 7 -9.02 -4.86 -0.26
C VAL A 7 -10.20 -4.72 -1.22
N THR A 8 -10.83 -5.84 -1.58
CA THR A 8 -11.97 -5.85 -2.51
C THR A 8 -13.16 -5.08 -1.93
N SER A 9 -13.49 -5.29 -0.65
CA SER A 9 -14.56 -4.54 0.03
C SER A 9 -14.24 -3.04 0.12
N PHE A 10 -13.00 -2.67 0.45
CA PHE A 10 -12.61 -1.25 0.46
C PHE A 10 -12.82 -0.59 -0.92
N VAL A 11 -12.48 -1.29 -1.99
CA VAL A 11 -12.63 -0.75 -3.35
C VAL A 11 -14.10 -0.68 -3.74
N ASN A 12 -14.84 -1.77 -3.58
CA ASN A 12 -16.23 -1.86 -4.02
C ASN A 12 -17.18 -0.99 -3.18
N ASP A 13 -16.93 -0.89 -1.87
CA ASP A 13 -17.87 -0.25 -0.93
C ASP A 13 -17.53 1.22 -0.67
N LEU A 14 -16.28 1.65 -0.90
CA LEU A 14 -15.85 3.04 -0.68
C LEU A 14 -15.38 3.72 -1.96
N ILE A 15 -14.46 3.10 -2.71
CA ILE A 15 -13.84 3.76 -3.87
C ILE A 15 -14.81 3.85 -5.04
N MET A 16 -15.51 2.77 -5.40
CA MET A 16 -16.44 2.74 -6.53
C MET A 16 -17.60 3.74 -6.37
N PRO A 17 -18.29 3.85 -5.21
CA PRO A 17 -19.31 4.88 -5.01
C PRO A 17 -18.74 6.31 -5.08
N LEU A 18 -17.54 6.54 -4.56
CA LEU A 18 -16.89 7.85 -4.60
C LEU A 18 -16.52 8.24 -6.04
N ILE A 19 -15.99 7.29 -6.81
CA ILE A 19 -15.71 7.48 -8.23
C ILE A 19 -17.04 7.71 -8.96
N GLY A 20 -18.06 6.89 -8.75
CA GLY A 20 -19.37 7.03 -9.38
C GLY A 20 -20.09 8.35 -9.07
N ALA A 21 -19.87 8.91 -7.86
CA ALA A 21 -20.44 10.20 -7.47
C ALA A 21 -19.76 11.41 -8.15
N ILE A 22 -18.49 11.28 -8.53
CA ILE A 22 -17.68 12.37 -9.12
C ILE A 22 -17.56 12.20 -10.64
N PHE A 23 -17.45 10.96 -11.09
CA PHE A 23 -17.23 10.53 -12.46
C PHE A 23 -18.37 9.60 -12.86
N SER A 24 -19.01 9.86 -14.00
CA SER A 24 -19.93 8.89 -14.59
C SER A 24 -19.11 7.69 -15.07
N VAL A 25 -19.08 6.61 -14.29
CA VAL A 25 -18.39 5.37 -14.67
C VAL A 25 -19.18 4.73 -15.82
N PRO A 26 -18.57 4.50 -17.00
CA PRO A 26 -19.24 3.76 -18.06
C PRO A 26 -19.34 2.28 -17.67
N ASP A 27 -20.51 1.67 -17.85
CA ASP A 27 -20.69 0.22 -17.72
C ASP A 27 -20.39 -0.43 -19.07
N PHE A 28 -19.39 -1.32 -19.10
CA PHE A 28 -19.00 -2.04 -20.31
C PHE A 28 -19.60 -3.44 -20.39
N SER A 29 -20.34 -3.89 -19.38
CA SER A 29 -20.84 -5.27 -19.27
C SER A 29 -21.72 -5.70 -20.43
N GLU A 30 -22.45 -4.77 -21.04
CA GLU A 30 -23.35 -5.03 -22.17
C GLU A 30 -22.65 -5.14 -23.53
N LEU A 31 -21.35 -4.80 -23.60
CA LEU A 31 -20.61 -4.88 -24.84
C LEU A 31 -20.45 -6.34 -25.28
N SER A 32 -21.08 -6.68 -26.39
CA SER A 32 -21.01 -8.02 -26.97
C SER A 32 -20.72 -7.95 -28.46
N ILE A 33 -19.98 -8.94 -28.95
CA ILE A 33 -19.69 -9.14 -30.36
C ILE A 33 -20.29 -10.47 -30.75
N THR A 34 -21.15 -10.49 -31.77
CA THR A 34 -21.72 -11.74 -32.29
C THR A 34 -20.86 -12.22 -33.46
N ILE A 35 -20.32 -13.44 -33.35
CA ILE A 35 -19.58 -14.09 -34.44
C ILE A 35 -20.30 -15.40 -34.75
N ASN A 36 -20.77 -15.56 -36.00
CA ASN A 36 -21.51 -16.77 -36.45
C ASN A 36 -22.64 -17.16 -35.48
N GLU A 37 -23.52 -16.22 -35.14
CA GLU A 37 -24.69 -16.41 -34.25
C GLU A 37 -24.34 -16.72 -32.77
N ALA A 38 -23.05 -16.78 -32.41
CA ALA A 38 -22.60 -16.92 -31.02
C ALA A 38 -22.28 -15.54 -30.41
N PRO A 39 -22.98 -15.13 -29.33
CA PRO A 39 -22.67 -13.89 -28.62
C PRO A 39 -21.43 -14.07 -27.73
N ILE A 40 -20.40 -13.26 -27.97
CA ILE A 40 -19.21 -13.17 -27.15
C ILE A 40 -19.31 -11.90 -26.29
N MET A 41 -19.47 -12.07 -24.98
CA MET A 41 -19.58 -10.97 -24.01
C MET A 41 -18.20 -10.43 -23.62
N ILE A 42 -17.54 -9.75 -24.56
CA ILE A 42 -16.24 -9.10 -24.34
C ILE A 42 -16.29 -8.00 -23.26
N GLY A 43 -17.48 -7.43 -23.06
CA GLY A 43 -17.77 -6.40 -22.08
C GLY A 43 -17.39 -6.79 -20.65
N LEU A 44 -17.78 -7.98 -20.22
CA LEU A 44 -17.44 -8.51 -18.89
C LEU A 44 -15.93 -8.67 -18.70
N PHE A 45 -15.21 -9.06 -19.76
CA PHE A 45 -13.76 -9.16 -19.70
C PHE A 45 -13.12 -7.78 -19.52
N ILE A 46 -13.52 -6.79 -20.32
CA ILE A 46 -13.02 -5.41 -20.20
C ILE A 46 -13.36 -4.83 -18.83
N GLN A 47 -14.58 -5.05 -18.33
CA GLN A 47 -15.00 -4.65 -17.00
C GLN A 47 -14.08 -5.24 -15.93
N SER A 48 -13.79 -6.53 -15.99
CA SER A 48 -12.88 -7.18 -15.02
C SER A 48 -11.45 -6.64 -15.06
N VAL A 49 -10.96 -6.21 -16.24
CA VAL A 49 -9.65 -5.57 -16.39
C VAL A 49 -9.66 -4.18 -15.74
N ILE A 50 -10.71 -3.40 -15.95
CA ILE A 50 -10.87 -2.07 -15.32
C ILE A 50 -10.95 -2.21 -13.80
N ASP A 51 -11.78 -3.12 -13.30
CA ASP A 51 -11.92 -3.39 -11.87
C ASP A 51 -10.57 -3.77 -11.24
N PHE A 52 -9.81 -4.65 -11.90
CA PHE A 52 -8.47 -5.01 -11.46
C PHE A 52 -7.52 -3.80 -11.40
N LEU A 53 -7.55 -2.92 -12.40
CA LEU A 53 -6.74 -1.70 -12.41
C LEU A 53 -7.11 -0.74 -11.28
N ILE A 54 -8.41 -0.57 -11.00
CA ILE A 54 -8.90 0.24 -9.88
C ILE A 54 -8.43 -0.35 -8.56
N VAL A 55 -8.58 -1.66 -8.37
CA VAL A 55 -8.12 -2.35 -7.15
C VAL A 55 -6.61 -2.22 -6.99
N ALA A 56 -5.83 -2.44 -8.03
CA ALA A 56 -4.38 -2.30 -8.01
C ALA A 56 -3.96 -0.86 -7.64
N MET A 57 -4.61 0.14 -8.24
CA MET A 57 -4.38 1.56 -7.94
C MET A 57 -4.74 1.89 -6.48
N ALA A 58 -5.87 1.38 -5.97
CA ALA A 58 -6.30 1.60 -4.59
C ALA A 58 -5.30 0.99 -3.59
N VAL A 59 -4.83 -0.24 -3.83
CA VAL A 59 -3.79 -0.88 -3.01
C VAL A 59 -2.50 -0.07 -3.06
N PHE A 60 -2.09 0.39 -4.23
CA PHE A 60 -0.90 1.22 -4.38
C PHE A 60 -1.01 2.53 -3.58
N LEU A 61 -2.14 3.24 -3.66
CA LEU A 61 -2.38 4.44 -2.88
C LEU A 61 -2.41 4.16 -1.37
N MET A 62 -3.04 3.07 -0.95
CA MET A 62 -3.09 2.65 0.46
C MET A 62 -1.68 2.40 1.00
N ILE A 63 -0.85 1.62 0.28
CA ILE A 63 0.54 1.38 0.67
C ILE A 63 1.33 2.70 0.70
N ARG A 64 1.15 3.58 -0.30
CA ARG A 64 1.81 4.89 -0.34
C ARG A 64 1.45 5.76 0.86
N VAL A 65 0.18 5.78 1.27
CA VAL A 65 -0.28 6.52 2.47
C VAL A 65 0.37 5.94 3.72
N LEU A 66 0.33 4.62 3.89
CA LEU A 66 0.95 3.95 5.05
C LEU A 66 2.47 4.22 5.12
N THR A 67 3.18 4.13 4.00
CA THR A 67 4.62 4.45 3.92
C THR A 67 4.89 5.92 4.24
N LYS A 68 4.03 6.85 3.81
CA LYS A 68 4.15 8.28 4.11
C LYS A 68 3.86 8.60 5.58
N LEU A 69 2.89 7.91 6.19
CA LEU A 69 2.56 8.07 7.61
C LEU A 69 3.68 7.52 8.50
N LYS A 70 4.20 6.33 8.21
CA LYS A 70 5.37 5.77 8.91
C LYS A 70 6.59 6.70 8.86
N LYS A 71 6.90 7.24 7.68
CA LYS A 71 8.00 8.21 7.51
C LYS A 71 7.77 9.55 8.25
N LYS A 72 6.51 9.88 8.59
CA LYS A 72 6.16 11.08 9.35
C LYS A 72 6.27 10.85 10.86
N GLU A 73 6.05 9.62 11.33
CA GLU A 73 6.24 9.24 12.74
C GLU A 73 7.72 9.07 13.11
N GLU A 74 8.58 8.69 12.16
CA GLU A 74 10.05 8.69 12.32
C GLU A 74 10.67 10.12 12.38
N LYS A 75 9.85 11.17 12.20
CA LYS A 75 10.23 12.57 12.50
C LYS A 75 9.87 13.00 13.92
N LYS A 76 9.55 12.07 14.82
CA LYS A 76 9.79 12.30 16.23
C LYS A 76 11.31 12.32 16.38
N PRO A 77 11.94 13.40 16.90
CA PRO A 77 13.39 13.45 17.03
C PRO A 77 13.83 12.13 17.63
N GLU A 78 14.67 11.41 16.88
CA GLU A 78 15.31 10.19 17.33
C GLU A 78 15.81 10.50 18.73
N VAL A 79 15.13 9.93 19.72
CA VAL A 79 15.81 9.61 20.95
C VAL A 79 16.84 8.63 20.43
N ILE A 80 18.04 9.14 20.16
CA ILE A 80 19.25 8.34 19.98
C ILE A 80 19.06 7.22 21.00
N PRO A 81 18.89 5.95 20.57
CA PRO A 81 18.62 4.88 21.51
C PRO A 81 19.63 5.05 22.61
N ALA A 82 19.15 5.28 23.84
CA ALA A 82 20.05 5.53 24.96
C ALA A 82 21.09 4.41 24.89
N PRO A 83 22.39 4.75 24.82
CA PRO A 83 23.41 3.78 24.48
C PRO A 83 23.20 2.55 25.35
N SER A 84 23.20 1.38 24.72
CA SER A 84 22.96 0.15 25.45
C SER A 84 24.00 0.06 26.59
N LYS A 85 23.68 -0.64 27.68
CA LYS A 85 24.65 -0.80 28.78
C LYS A 85 26.01 -1.32 28.27
N GLU A 86 25.98 -2.13 27.22
CA GLU A 86 27.19 -2.60 26.53
C GLU A 86 27.95 -1.46 25.83
N GLU A 87 27.27 -0.57 25.11
CA GLU A 87 27.91 0.59 24.47
C GLU A 87 28.52 1.56 25.50
N VAL A 88 27.90 1.73 26.67
CA VAL A 88 28.44 2.52 27.79
C VAL A 88 29.70 1.87 28.37
N LEU A 89 29.63 0.57 28.66
CA LEU A 89 30.77 -0.19 29.18
C LEU A 89 31.93 -0.20 28.17
N LEU A 90 31.64 -0.31 26.87
CA LEU A 90 32.66 -0.26 25.82
C LEU A 90 33.31 1.13 25.72
N ALA A 91 32.56 2.21 25.96
CA ALA A 91 33.11 3.56 26.03
C ALA A 91 34.04 3.74 27.25
N GLU A 92 33.62 3.27 28.43
CA GLU A 92 34.44 3.28 29.65
C GLU A 92 35.72 2.45 29.48
N ILE A 93 35.63 1.24 28.91
CA ILE A 93 36.79 0.39 28.61
C ILE A 93 37.76 1.09 27.65
N ARG A 94 37.24 1.74 26.59
CA ARG A 94 38.08 2.49 25.65
C ARG A 94 38.86 3.60 26.35
N ASP A 95 38.21 4.31 27.27
CA ASP A 95 38.82 5.44 27.96
C ASP A 95 39.88 4.96 28.98
N ILE A 96 39.60 3.88 29.74
CA ILE A 96 40.58 3.21 30.62
C ILE A 96 41.81 2.71 29.82
N LEU A 97 41.59 2.12 28.64
CA LEU A 97 42.69 1.65 27.79
C LEU A 97 43.53 2.80 27.24
N LYS A 98 42.93 3.97 26.97
CA LYS A 98 43.66 5.18 26.56
C LYS A 98 44.51 5.73 27.70
N GLU A 99 43.98 5.76 28.91
CA GLU A 99 44.73 6.20 30.10
C GLU A 99 45.90 5.25 30.41
N THR A 100 45.71 3.94 30.23
CA THR A 100 46.75 2.92 30.50
C THR A 100 47.85 2.87 29.42
N LYS A 101 47.61 3.45 28.25
CA LYS A 101 48.57 3.44 27.11
C LYS A 101 49.53 4.63 27.12
N ASN A 102 49.42 5.53 28.10
CA ASN A 102 50.39 6.58 28.40
C ASN A 102 51.20 6.21 29.64
#